data_AF-U4PQX5-F1
#
_entry.id   AF-U4PQX5-F1
#
_cell.length_a   1.000
_cell.length_b   1.000
_cell.length_c   1.000
_cell.angle_alpha   90.00
_cell.angle_beta   90.00
_cell.angle_gamma   90.00
#
_symmetry.space_group_name_H-M   'P 1'
#
loop_
_entity.id
_entity.type
_entity.pdbx_description
1 polymer ?
#
loop_
_entity_poly.entity_id
_entity_poly.type
_entity_poly.pdbx_seq_one_letter_code
_entity_poly.pdbx_strand_id
1 'polypeptide(L)'
;MGLTVNKIRNFCFLFVLTLGCTLGNGAAAETTDWMSGNDAFARADKLRSFGMIVTRMECKDSGQRSLDVGSALVRMHYTRNTKMLDWVIDGWNHLEGNKEYWAERGYRLASYTLFVRKVSGLKLYCTVFYK
;
A
#
# COMPACT_ATOMS: atom_id res chain seq x y z
N MET A 1 47.34 8.25 60.52
CA MET A 1 46.09 8.78 61.11
C MET A 1 45.54 9.86 60.18
N GLY A 2 44.25 9.79 59.81
CA GLY A 2 43.50 10.92 59.22
C GLY A 2 43.11 10.79 57.74
N LEU A 3 41.83 10.51 57.50
CA LEU A 3 41.12 10.36 56.20
C LEU A 3 40.74 11.71 55.54
N THR A 4 40.60 11.71 54.22
CA THR A 4 39.50 12.32 53.42
C THR A 4 39.78 12.06 51.93
N VAL A 5 39.30 10.98 51.30
CA VAL A 5 37.95 10.74 50.74
C VAL A 5 37.50 11.81 49.73
N ASN A 6 37.16 11.31 48.53
CA ASN A 6 36.36 11.89 47.44
C ASN A 6 37.04 12.79 46.40
N LYS A 7 37.41 12.17 45.27
CA LYS A 7 36.95 12.61 43.93
C LYS A 7 37.11 11.51 42.86
N ILE A 8 36.60 10.32 43.14
CA ILE A 8 36.31 9.32 42.10
C ILE A 8 34.80 9.39 41.88
N ARG A 9 34.35 10.17 40.89
CA ARG A 9 33.00 10.11 40.30
C ARG A 9 32.91 11.21 39.26
N ASN A 10 33.35 10.95 38.02
CA ASN A 10 32.61 11.39 36.82
C ASN A 10 33.20 10.89 35.50
N PHE A 11 33.56 9.60 35.38
CA PHE A 11 34.17 9.08 34.15
C PHE A 11 33.55 7.76 33.66
N CYS A 12 32.27 7.51 33.96
CA CYS A 12 31.60 6.25 33.58
C CYS A 12 30.24 6.42 32.87
N PHE A 13 29.92 7.58 32.28
CA PHE A 13 28.55 7.83 31.81
C PHE A 13 28.36 8.19 30.34
N LEU A 14 29.34 7.97 29.45
CA LEU A 14 29.18 8.36 28.03
C LEU A 14 29.78 7.37 27.02
N PHE A 15 29.69 6.06 27.26
CA PHE A 15 30.15 5.06 26.28
C PHE A 15 29.23 3.83 26.11
N VAL A 16 27.91 4.02 26.23
CA VAL A 16 26.93 2.96 25.88
C VAL A 16 25.74 3.56 25.13
N LEU A 17 25.98 4.25 24.01
CA LEU A 17 24.89 4.65 23.11
C LEU A 17 25.27 4.55 21.63
N THR A 18 26.05 3.54 21.28
CA THR A 18 26.37 3.20 19.89
C THR A 18 26.05 1.74 19.62
N LEU A 19 24.76 1.36 19.72
CA LEU A 19 24.25 0.11 19.14
C LEU A 19 22.71 0.13 19.02
N GLY A 20 22.16 1.11 18.31
CA GLY A 20 20.69 1.28 18.17
C GLY A 20 20.18 1.48 16.75
N CYS A 21 20.99 1.26 15.71
CA CYS A 21 20.57 1.59 14.33
C CYS A 21 20.91 0.52 13.29
N THR A 22 20.80 -0.76 13.63
CA THR A 22 20.78 -1.80 12.60
C THR A 22 19.69 -2.82 12.89
N LEU A 23 18.83 -3.02 11.89
CA LEU A 23 17.87 -4.12 11.72
C LEU A 23 16.45 -3.87 12.22
N GLY A 24 15.83 -2.89 11.57
CA GLY A 24 14.38 -2.82 11.41
C GLY A 24 14.04 -2.23 10.05
N ASN A 25 14.47 -2.86 8.94
CA ASN A 25 13.85 -2.62 7.63
C ASN A 25 12.41 -3.16 7.70
N GLY A 26 11.54 -2.46 8.42
CA GLY A 26 10.11 -2.57 8.18
C GLY A 26 9.93 -2.21 6.71
N ALA A 27 9.46 -3.16 5.90
CA ALA A 27 9.12 -2.91 4.52
C ALA A 27 8.03 -1.83 4.51
N ALA A 28 8.44 -0.57 4.38
CA ALA A 28 7.53 0.55 4.37
C ALA A 28 6.66 0.40 3.12
N ALA A 29 5.34 0.39 3.32
CA ALA A 29 4.43 0.48 2.19
C ALA A 29 4.64 1.84 1.53
N GLU A 30 5.01 1.82 0.25
CA GLU A 30 5.08 3.00 -0.59
C GLU A 30 3.68 3.32 -1.14
N THR A 31 3.49 4.57 -1.56
CA THR A 31 2.21 5.04 -2.07
C THR A 31 2.43 5.83 -3.34
N THR A 32 1.63 5.58 -4.36
CA THR A 32 1.63 6.42 -5.56
C THR A 32 0.91 7.74 -5.32
N ASP A 33 1.23 8.75 -6.13
CA ASP A 33 0.30 9.87 -6.29
C ASP A 33 -1.05 9.42 -6.87
N TRP A 34 -2.04 10.30 -6.79
CA TRP A 34 -3.32 10.08 -7.46
C TRP A 34 -3.11 10.12 -8.97
N MET A 35 -3.58 9.10 -9.68
CA MET A 35 -3.51 8.99 -11.13
C MET A 35 -4.88 8.64 -11.71
N SER A 36 -5.04 8.74 -13.03
CA SER A 36 -6.27 8.28 -13.67
C SER A 36 -6.39 6.75 -13.54
N GLY A 37 -7.61 6.22 -13.57
CA GLY A 37 -7.81 4.77 -13.61
C GLY A 37 -7.09 4.11 -14.80
N ASN A 38 -6.98 4.81 -15.94
CA ASN A 38 -6.28 4.30 -17.13
C ASN A 38 -4.79 4.12 -16.86
N ASP A 39 -4.16 5.08 -16.17
CA ASP A 39 -2.74 5.02 -15.83
C ASP A 39 -2.44 3.98 -14.73
N ALA A 40 -3.44 3.68 -13.90
CA ALA A 40 -3.29 2.75 -12.78
C ALA A 40 -2.90 1.34 -13.23
N PHE A 41 -3.49 0.84 -14.31
CA PHE A 41 -3.16 -0.49 -14.87
C PHE A 41 -1.72 -0.55 -15.37
N ALA A 42 -1.29 0.42 -16.18
CA ALA A 42 0.09 0.49 -16.66
C ALA A 42 1.09 0.65 -15.50
N ARG A 43 0.73 1.42 -14.47
CA ARG A 43 1.55 1.56 -13.27
C ARG A 43 1.64 0.26 -12.48
N ALA A 44 0.56 -0.51 -12.38
CA ALA A 44 0.55 -1.82 -11.72
C ALA A 44 1.44 -2.83 -12.45
N ASP A 45 1.42 -2.87 -13.77
CA ASP A 45 2.31 -3.73 -14.56
C ASP A 45 3.78 -3.37 -14.34
N LYS A 46 4.09 -2.07 -14.31
CA LYS A 46 5.45 -1.59 -13.98
C LYS A 46 5.87 -2.00 -12.57
N LEU A 47 4.98 -1.89 -11.58
CA LEU A 47 5.26 -2.35 -10.21
C LEU A 47 5.53 -3.85 -10.18
N ARG A 48 4.74 -4.66 -10.91
CA ARG A 48 4.96 -6.10 -11.03
C ARG A 48 6.35 -6.40 -11.61
N SER A 49 6.76 -5.69 -12.66
CA SER A 49 8.08 -5.86 -13.29
C SER A 49 9.26 -5.56 -12.34
N PHE A 50 9.04 -4.74 -11.32
CA PHE A 50 10.03 -4.42 -10.29
C PHE A 50 9.95 -5.36 -9.07
N GLY A 51 9.15 -6.41 -9.13
CA GLY A 51 8.97 -7.34 -8.01
C GLY A 51 8.20 -6.72 -6.85
N MET A 52 7.34 -5.74 -7.12
CA MET A 52 6.45 -5.13 -6.14
C MET A 52 5.07 -5.77 -6.20
N ILE A 53 4.32 -5.64 -5.10
CA ILE A 53 2.93 -6.05 -4.96
C ILE A 53 2.10 -4.89 -4.42
N VAL A 54 0.98 -4.61 -5.07
CA VAL A 54 -0.01 -3.65 -4.58
C VAL A 54 -0.74 -4.27 -3.39
N THR A 55 -0.71 -3.61 -2.23
CA THR A 55 -1.35 -4.05 -0.98
C THR A 55 -2.76 -3.49 -0.81
N ARG A 56 -3.00 -2.28 -1.35
CA ARG A 56 -4.27 -1.59 -1.30
C ARG A 56 -4.43 -0.65 -2.48
N MET A 57 -5.65 -0.55 -2.98
CA MET A 57 -6.02 0.43 -3.98
C MET A 57 -7.10 1.35 -3.41
N GLU A 58 -6.85 2.65 -3.44
CA GLU A 58 -7.80 3.70 -3.11
C GLU A 58 -8.34 4.31 -4.39
N CYS A 59 -9.63 4.63 -4.41
CA CYS A 59 -10.19 5.43 -5.48
C CYS A 59 -11.21 6.47 -5.01
N LYS A 60 -11.32 7.53 -5.81
CA LYS A 60 -12.25 8.63 -5.63
C LYS A 60 -12.73 9.15 -6.99
N ASP A 61 -13.82 9.89 -6.97
CA ASP A 61 -14.36 10.51 -8.19
C ASP A 61 -13.32 11.45 -8.83
N SER A 62 -13.10 11.31 -10.13
CA SER A 62 -12.24 12.23 -10.90
C SER A 62 -12.95 13.54 -11.25
N GLY A 63 -14.27 13.61 -11.10
CA GLY A 63 -15.11 14.72 -11.55
C GLY A 63 -15.35 14.72 -13.06
N GLN A 64 -14.78 13.77 -13.81
CA GLN A 64 -15.05 13.62 -15.23
C GLN A 64 -16.48 13.14 -15.49
N ARG A 65 -17.09 13.61 -16.58
CA ARG A 65 -18.47 13.23 -16.93
C ARG A 65 -18.61 11.77 -17.36
N SER A 66 -17.54 11.12 -17.80
CA SER A 66 -17.58 9.73 -18.25
C SER A 66 -17.94 8.77 -17.11
N LEU A 67 -18.45 7.60 -17.49
CA LEU A 67 -18.76 6.47 -16.60
C LEU A 67 -17.84 5.27 -16.87
N ASP A 68 -16.61 5.56 -17.31
CA ASP A 68 -15.58 4.57 -17.64
C ASP A 68 -14.48 4.54 -16.57
N VAL A 69 -13.39 3.82 -16.83
CA VAL A 69 -12.22 3.75 -15.95
C VAL A 69 -11.62 5.14 -15.65
N GLY A 70 -11.81 6.14 -16.52
CA GLY A 70 -11.40 7.53 -16.31
C GLY A 70 -12.26 8.31 -15.31
N SER A 71 -13.43 7.77 -14.93
CA SER A 71 -14.29 8.32 -13.89
C SER A 71 -13.66 8.29 -12.48
N ALA A 72 -12.57 7.55 -12.31
CA ALA A 72 -11.86 7.37 -11.05
C ALA A 72 -10.46 8.01 -11.07
N LEU A 73 -10.09 8.66 -9.97
CA LEU A 73 -8.70 8.82 -9.58
C LEU A 73 -8.33 7.67 -8.64
N VAL A 74 -7.16 7.08 -8.88
CA VAL A 74 -6.67 5.89 -8.19
C VAL A 74 -5.34 6.18 -7.51
N ARG A 75 -5.13 5.59 -6.35
CA ARG A 75 -3.87 5.59 -5.61
C ARG A 75 -3.58 4.17 -5.14
N MET A 76 -2.36 3.70 -5.37
CA MET A 76 -1.93 2.38 -4.96
C MET A 76 -0.94 2.46 -3.81
N HIS A 77 -1.15 1.61 -2.81
CA HIS A 77 -0.18 1.29 -1.78
C HIS A 77 0.51 0.00 -2.19
N TYR A 78 1.84 -0.04 -2.13
CA TYR A 78 2.60 -1.19 -2.60
C TYR A 78 3.84 -1.44 -1.75
N THR A 79 4.33 -2.68 -1.78
CA THR A 79 5.56 -3.09 -1.10
C THR A 79 6.29 -4.13 -1.93
N ARG A 80 7.46 -4.58 -1.46
CA ARG A 80 8.21 -5.64 -2.13
C ARG A 80 7.46 -6.97 -2.02
N ASN A 81 7.33 -7.69 -3.12
CA ASN A 81 6.66 -8.99 -3.16
C ASN A 81 7.59 -10.12 -2.69
N THR A 82 7.91 -10.15 -1.39
CA THR A 82 8.82 -11.15 -0.81
C THR A 82 8.26 -12.57 -0.82
N LYS A 83 6.94 -12.72 -0.93
CA LYS A 83 6.24 -14.00 -0.95
C LYS A 83 5.96 -14.51 -2.37
N MET A 84 6.35 -13.75 -3.40
CA MET A 84 6.11 -14.07 -4.81
C MET A 84 4.64 -14.40 -5.12
N LEU A 85 3.71 -13.72 -4.43
CA LEU A 85 2.28 -13.89 -4.67
C LEU A 85 1.94 -13.36 -6.05
N ASP A 86 1.06 -14.07 -6.77
CA ASP A 86 0.47 -13.47 -7.95
C ASP A 86 -0.66 -12.53 -7.50
N TRP A 87 -0.82 -11.42 -8.21
CA TRP A 87 -1.74 -10.36 -7.78
C TRP A 87 -2.36 -9.66 -8.97
N VAL A 88 -3.52 -9.03 -8.76
CA VAL A 88 -4.20 -8.22 -9.77
C VAL A 88 -4.95 -7.08 -9.11
N ILE A 89 -5.02 -5.93 -9.80
CA ILE A 89 -5.90 -4.83 -9.46
C ILE A 89 -7.08 -4.81 -10.42
N ASP A 90 -8.24 -4.38 -9.95
CA ASP A 90 -9.42 -4.28 -10.81
C ASP A 90 -10.37 -3.17 -10.34
N GLY A 91 -11.26 -2.74 -11.24
CA GLY A 91 -12.25 -1.70 -11.01
C GLY A 91 -13.61 -2.12 -11.56
N TRP A 92 -14.59 -2.35 -10.68
CA TRP A 92 -15.91 -2.82 -11.10
C TRP A 92 -17.03 -2.19 -10.27
N ASN A 93 -18.20 -1.98 -10.87
CA ASN A 93 -19.39 -1.44 -10.22
C ASN A 93 -20.14 -2.44 -9.30
N HIS A 94 -19.78 -3.73 -9.33
CA HIS A 94 -20.42 -4.77 -8.53
C HIS A 94 -19.40 -5.69 -7.85
N LEU A 95 -19.24 -5.54 -6.53
CA LEU A 95 -18.18 -6.22 -5.77
C LEU A 95 -18.31 -7.75 -5.77
N GLU A 96 -19.51 -8.29 -5.59
CA GLU A 96 -19.69 -9.75 -5.49
C GLU A 96 -19.39 -10.45 -6.83
N GLY A 97 -19.92 -9.92 -7.93
CA GLY A 97 -19.54 -10.41 -9.27
C GLY A 97 -18.04 -10.27 -9.57
N ASN A 98 -17.38 -9.22 -9.08
CA ASN A 98 -15.92 -9.10 -9.19
C ASN A 98 -15.18 -10.18 -8.41
N LYS A 99 -15.64 -10.48 -7.19
CA LYS A 99 -15.09 -11.57 -6.37
C LYS A 99 -15.29 -12.92 -7.04
N GLU A 100 -16.47 -13.21 -7.56
CA GLU A 100 -16.78 -14.47 -8.26
C GLU A 100 -15.87 -14.65 -9.49
N TYR A 101 -15.78 -13.63 -10.35
CA TYR A 101 -14.94 -13.65 -11.55
C TYR A 101 -13.47 -13.99 -11.25
N TRP A 102 -12.90 -13.39 -10.21
CA TRP A 102 -11.51 -13.64 -9.82
C TRP A 102 -11.34 -14.93 -9.02
N ALA A 103 -12.35 -15.35 -8.24
CA ALA A 103 -12.35 -16.61 -7.52
C ALA A 103 -12.28 -17.82 -8.46
N GLU A 104 -12.98 -17.79 -9.60
CA GLU A 104 -12.88 -18.82 -10.65
C GLU A 104 -11.45 -18.98 -11.20
N ARG A 105 -10.61 -17.95 -11.09
CA ARG A 105 -9.20 -17.95 -11.53
C ARG A 105 -8.22 -18.28 -10.38
N GLY A 106 -8.76 -18.56 -9.20
CA GLY A 106 -8.02 -18.92 -7.99
C GLY A 106 -7.53 -17.73 -7.17
N TYR A 107 -8.01 -16.52 -7.44
CA TYR A 107 -7.65 -15.33 -6.67
C TYR A 107 -8.63 -15.08 -5.52
N ARG A 108 -8.15 -14.44 -4.45
CA ARG A 108 -8.95 -14.03 -3.29
C ARG A 108 -8.84 -12.53 -3.11
N LEU A 109 -9.96 -11.89 -2.76
CA LEU A 109 -9.99 -10.44 -2.51
C LEU A 109 -9.10 -10.12 -1.31
N ALA A 110 -8.07 -9.31 -1.54
CA ALA A 110 -7.13 -8.87 -0.52
C ALA A 110 -7.56 -7.54 0.11
N SER A 111 -8.00 -6.60 -0.71
CA SER A 111 -8.54 -5.33 -0.24
C SER A 111 -9.46 -4.70 -1.28
N TYR A 112 -10.31 -3.78 -0.83
CA TYR A 112 -11.08 -2.92 -1.72
C TYR A 112 -11.34 -1.56 -1.09
N THR A 113 -11.58 -0.58 -1.95
CA THR A 113 -12.23 0.68 -1.59
C THR A 113 -13.41 0.95 -2.52
N LEU A 114 -14.31 1.84 -2.11
CA LEU A 114 -15.49 2.22 -2.87
C LEU A 114 -15.53 3.74 -3.00
N PHE A 115 -15.74 4.24 -4.21
CA PHE A 115 -16.26 5.59 -4.40
C PHE A 115 -17.67 5.56 -4.94
N VAL A 116 -18.46 6.57 -4.55
CA VAL A 116 -19.80 6.80 -5.07
C VAL A 116 -19.89 8.22 -5.60
N ARG A 117 -20.18 8.39 -6.90
CA ARG A 117 -20.41 9.70 -7.50
C ARG A 117 -21.74 10.24 -7.03
N LYS A 118 -21.72 11.41 -6.36
CA LYS A 118 -22.92 12.02 -5.76
C LYS A 118 -24.05 12.27 -6.76
N VAL A 119 -23.70 12.67 -7.99
CA VAL A 119 -24.70 13.09 -9.00
C VAL A 119 -25.36 11.90 -9.68
N SER A 120 -24.59 10.94 -10.17
CA SER A 120 -25.13 9.79 -10.93
C SER A 120 -25.40 8.56 -10.07
N GLY A 121 -24.92 8.54 -8.82
CA GLY A 121 -24.93 7.33 -7.99
C GLY A 121 -23.97 6.24 -8.48
N LEU A 122 -23.09 6.52 -9.45
CA LEU A 122 -22.10 5.56 -9.95
C LEU A 122 -21.27 5.04 -8.78
N LYS A 123 -21.24 3.73 -8.62
CA LYS A 123 -20.38 3.03 -7.67
C LYS A 123 -19.23 2.39 -8.43
N LEU A 124 -18.02 2.56 -7.92
CA LEU A 124 -16.87 1.79 -8.40
C LEU A 124 -16.11 1.24 -7.19
N TYR A 125 -15.94 -0.08 -7.19
CA TYR A 125 -15.08 -0.80 -6.28
C TYR A 125 -13.71 -0.94 -6.91
N CYS A 126 -12.69 -0.48 -6.21
CA CYS A 126 -11.30 -0.58 -6.61
C CYS A 126 -10.68 -1.67 -5.76
N THR A 127 -10.41 -2.80 -6.38
CA THR A 127 -10.12 -4.06 -5.71
C THR A 127 -8.68 -4.49 -5.98
N VAL A 128 -8.14 -5.24 -5.03
CA VAL A 128 -6.86 -5.91 -5.15
C VAL A 128 -7.09 -7.37 -4.78
N PHE A 129 -6.59 -8.29 -5.61
CA PHE A 129 -6.69 -9.72 -5.38
C PHE A 129 -5.33 -10.39 -5.40
N TYR A 130 -5.16 -11.47 -4.61
CA TYR A 130 -3.95 -12.30 -4.58
C TYR A 130 -4.24 -13.77 -4.82
N LYS A 131 -3.22 -14.48 -5.28
CA LYS A 131 -3.16 -15.92 -5.45
C LYS A 131 -1.85 -16.46 -4.89
#